data_AF-A0A0C2NLB6-F1
#
_entry.id   AF-A0A0C2NLB6-F1
#
_cell.length_a   1.000
_cell.length_b   1.000
_cell.length_c   1.000
_cell.angle_alpha   90.00
_cell.angle_beta   90.00
_cell.angle_gamma   90.00
#
_symmetry.space_group_name_H-M   'P 1'
#
loop_
_entity.id
_entity.type
_entity.pdbx_description
1 polymer ?
#
loop_
_entity_poly.entity_id
_entity_poly.type
_entity_poly.pdbx_seq_one_letter_code
_entity_poly.pdbx_strand_id
1 'polypeptide(L)'
;MDALVHNWLHFSEKIRKLNLKDKRSGHTSKLAETDVNKNATRSSLLIFGRDDENLENVRLCVYFANPPVNTGALMHDFKSCGYVCVTHNVRPRICTYAKLKIEKFIKDRLPDSGLYCRMIKVYRLFFMKLSSVLIEFI
;
A
#
# COMPACT_ATOMS: atom_id res chain seq x y z
N MET A 1 -0.62 -9.58 -31.24
CA MET A 1 -0.41 -8.89 -29.93
C MET A 1 -1.67 -8.23 -29.41
N ASP A 2 -2.71 -8.01 -30.23
CA ASP A 2 -3.91 -7.24 -29.84
C ASP A 2 -4.86 -7.93 -28.85
N ALA A 3 -4.87 -9.27 -28.81
CA ALA A 3 -5.73 -10.02 -27.90
C ALA A 3 -5.35 -9.86 -26.41
N LEU A 4 -4.05 -9.72 -26.11
CA LEU A 4 -3.55 -9.52 -24.75
C LEU A 4 -3.87 -8.11 -24.22
N VAL A 5 -3.78 -7.10 -25.10
CA VAL A 5 -4.13 -5.71 -24.77
C VAL A 5 -5.62 -5.58 -24.48
N HIS A 6 -6.47 -6.26 -25.25
CA HIS A 6 -7.92 -6.28 -25.02
C HIS A 6 -8.31 -6.98 -23.71
N ASN A 7 -7.65 -8.09 -23.37
CA ASN A 7 -7.89 -8.78 -22.09
C ASN A 7 -7.44 -7.94 -20.89
N TRP A 8 -6.33 -7.19 -21.03
CA TRP A 8 -5.85 -6.30 -19.98
C TRP A 8 -6.80 -5.12 -19.74
N LEU A 9 -7.30 -4.50 -20.81
CA LEU A 9 -8.29 -3.42 -20.73
C LEU A 9 -9.58 -3.88 -20.04
N HIS A 10 -10.08 -5.07 -20.40
CA HIS A 10 -11.28 -5.64 -19.79
C HIS A 10 -11.09 -5.97 -18.30
N PHE A 11 -9.90 -6.45 -17.90
CA PHE A 11 -9.56 -6.69 -16.51
C PHE A 11 -9.46 -5.38 -15.72
N SER A 12 -8.89 -4.33 -16.31
CA SER A 12 -8.79 -3.00 -15.70
C SER A 12 -10.15 -2.35 -15.46
N GLU A 13 -11.11 -2.54 -16.38
CA GLU A 13 -12.49 -2.08 -16.20
C GLU A 13 -13.20 -2.81 -15.07
N LYS A 14 -12.98 -4.13 -14.92
CA LYS A 14 -13.52 -4.89 -13.79
C LYS A 14 -12.98 -4.40 -12.45
N ILE A 15 -11.70 -4.05 -12.38
CA ILE A 15 -11.10 -3.47 -11.18
C ILE A 15 -11.67 -2.06 -10.92
N ARG A 16 -11.87 -1.25 -11.96
CA ARG A 16 -12.46 0.09 -11.83
C ARG A 16 -13.93 0.05 -11.38
N LYS A 17 -14.66 -1.02 -11.73
CA LYS A 17 -16.04 -1.31 -11.25
C LYS A 17 -16.09 -1.84 -9.82
N LEU A 18 -14.98 -2.31 -9.25
CA LEU A 18 -14.85 -2.49 -7.80
C LEU A 18 -14.78 -1.09 -7.18
N ASN A 19 -15.95 -0.50 -6.95
CA ASN A 19 -16.12 0.75 -6.22
C ASN A 19 -15.54 0.59 -4.81
N LEU A 20 -14.23 0.76 -4.66
CA LEU A 20 -13.55 1.07 -3.42
C LEU A 20 -13.95 2.51 -3.07
N LYS A 21 -15.23 2.71 -2.75
CA LYS A 21 -15.65 3.89 -2.01
C LYS A 21 -14.93 3.79 -0.67
N ASP A 22 -13.77 4.46 -0.61
CA ASP A 22 -12.99 4.67 0.59
C ASP A 22 -13.89 5.51 1.52
N LYS A 23 -14.78 4.81 2.24
CA LYS A 23 -15.62 5.42 3.27
C LYS A 23 -14.66 5.87 4.37
N ARG A 24 -14.24 7.13 4.29
CA ARG A 24 -13.77 7.90 5.44
C ARG A 24 -14.95 8.11 6.39
N SER A 25 -15.41 7.05 7.04
CA SER A 25 -16.26 7.16 8.22
C SER A 25 -15.46 6.56 9.36
N GLY A 26 -14.82 7.43 10.13
CA GLY A 26 -14.25 7.08 11.42
C GLY A 26 -15.37 6.59 12.32
N HIS A 27 -15.52 5.27 12.42
CA HIS A 27 -16.20 4.59 13.51
C HIS A 27 -15.64 3.17 13.56
N THR A 28 -14.87 2.90 14.61
CA THR A 28 -14.34 1.58 14.95
C THR A 28 -15.50 0.63 15.26
N SER A 29 -15.94 -0.17 14.29
CA SER A 29 -16.88 -1.26 14.56
C SER A 29 -16.10 -2.47 15.13
N LYS A 30 -16.19 -2.63 16.45
CA LYS A 30 -15.54 -3.70 17.22
C LYS A 30 -16.10 -5.13 16.98
N LEU A 31 -16.96 -5.35 15.99
CA LEU A 31 -17.78 -6.57 15.94
C LEU A 31 -17.68 -7.44 14.67
N ALA A 32 -16.83 -7.10 13.70
CA ALA A 32 -16.64 -7.92 12.50
C ALA A 32 -15.20 -8.45 12.31
N GLU A 33 -14.32 -8.31 13.32
CA GLU A 33 -12.87 -8.59 13.17
C GLU A 33 -12.44 -10.04 13.46
N THR A 34 -13.33 -10.92 13.94
CA THR A 34 -12.87 -12.16 14.58
C THR A 34 -12.53 -13.32 13.63
N ASP A 35 -13.09 -13.39 12.42
CA ASP A 35 -12.80 -14.52 11.50
C ASP A 35 -12.13 -14.13 10.18
N VAL A 36 -12.39 -12.94 9.62
CA VAL A 36 -11.79 -12.53 8.34
C VAL A 36 -10.29 -12.20 8.48
N ASN A 37 -9.83 -11.87 9.69
CA ASN A 37 -8.44 -11.46 9.94
C ASN A 37 -7.44 -12.62 10.11
N LYS A 38 -7.87 -13.88 10.28
CA LYS A 38 -6.94 -15.02 10.47
C LYS A 38 -6.00 -15.23 9.27
N ASN A 39 -6.43 -14.83 8.08
CA ASN A 39 -5.68 -15.05 6.84
C ASN A 39 -4.66 -13.94 6.52
N ALA A 40 -4.78 -12.77 7.16
CA ALA A 40 -3.84 -11.67 6.99
C ALA A 40 -2.73 -11.75 8.05
N THR A 41 -1.86 -12.74 7.93
CA THR A 41 -0.72 -12.92 8.85
C THR A 41 0.38 -11.86 8.64
N ARG A 42 0.30 -11.12 7.53
CA ARG A 42 1.35 -10.23 7.04
C ARG A 42 0.76 -8.94 6.49
N SER A 43 1.51 -7.86 6.63
CA SER A 43 1.12 -6.53 6.18
C SER A 43 2.33 -5.82 5.59
N SER A 44 2.04 -4.85 4.73
CA SER A 44 3.03 -3.95 4.16
C SER A 44 2.63 -2.52 4.53
N LEU A 45 3.62 -1.67 4.69
CA LEU A 45 3.41 -0.25 4.98
C LEU A 45 3.91 0.57 3.81
N LEU A 46 3.05 1.43 3.31
CA LEU A 46 3.33 2.29 2.17
C LEU A 46 3.21 3.75 2.58
N ILE A 47 4.11 4.56 2.05
CA ILE A 47 4.06 6.01 2.12
C ILE A 47 3.60 6.50 0.76
N PHE A 48 2.54 7.28 0.74
CA PHE A 48 1.99 7.92 -0.44
C PHE A 48 2.28 9.41 -0.37
N GLY A 49 2.36 10.06 -1.52
CA GLY A 49 2.36 11.51 -1.64
C GLY A 49 1.50 11.94 -2.83
N ARG A 50 1.33 13.25 -2.97
CA ARG A 50 0.68 13.83 -4.14
C ARG A 50 1.65 13.91 -5.32
N ASP A 51 1.13 14.09 -6.52
CA ASP A 51 1.96 14.24 -7.74
C ASP A 51 2.89 15.47 -7.66
N ASP A 52 2.49 16.49 -6.90
CA ASP A 52 3.23 17.74 -6.65
C ASP A 52 4.09 17.71 -5.37
N GLU A 53 4.26 16.55 -4.73
CA GLU A 53 5.01 16.45 -3.47
C GLU A 53 6.50 16.78 -3.65
N ASN A 54 7.06 17.51 -2.69
CA ASN A 54 8.48 17.80 -2.68
C ASN A 54 9.30 16.52 -2.43
N LEU A 55 10.15 16.16 -3.39
CA LEU A 55 11.00 14.98 -3.33
C LEU A 55 11.92 14.95 -2.09
N GLU A 56 12.32 16.10 -1.55
CA GLU A 56 13.11 16.15 -0.31
C GLU A 56 12.30 15.72 0.91
N ASN A 57 11.01 16.08 0.98
CA ASN A 57 10.11 15.60 2.05
C ASN A 57 9.97 14.07 1.97
N VAL A 58 9.82 13.54 0.75
CA VAL A 58 9.74 12.10 0.50
C VAL A 58 11.03 11.41 0.97
N ARG A 59 12.20 11.95 0.58
CA ARG A 59 13.52 11.43 0.98
C ARG A 59 13.69 11.42 2.49
N LEU A 60 13.38 12.53 3.18
CA LEU A 60 13.47 12.62 4.63
C LEU A 60 12.56 11.61 5.32
N CYS A 61 11.32 11.47 4.84
CA CYS A 61 10.36 10.53 5.39
C CYS A 61 10.78 9.06 5.17
N VAL A 62 11.29 8.73 3.98
CA VAL A 62 11.81 7.39 3.69
C VAL A 62 13.08 7.09 4.49
N TYR A 63 13.99 8.06 4.64
CA TYR A 63 15.18 7.90 5.47
C TYR A 63 14.81 7.65 6.95
N PHE A 64 13.85 8.41 7.47
CA PHE A 64 13.32 8.20 8.82
C PHE A 64 12.67 6.83 9.00
N ALA A 65 11.94 6.34 7.98
CA ALA A 65 11.35 5.01 8.00
C ALA A 65 12.39 3.88 8.01
N ASN A 66 13.66 4.19 7.71
CA ASN A 66 14.81 3.28 7.70
C ASN A 66 14.53 1.95 6.99
N PRO A 67 14.14 1.99 5.69
CA PRO A 67 13.85 0.78 4.94
C PRO A 67 15.13 -0.06 4.78
N PRO A 68 15.00 -1.40 4.71
CA PRO A 68 16.15 -2.30 4.55
C PRO A 68 16.79 -2.27 3.16
N VAL A 69 16.36 -1.39 2.25
CA VAL A 69 16.68 -1.39 0.82
C VAL A 69 17.31 -0.06 0.42
N ASN A 70 18.09 -0.08 -0.67
CA ASN A 70 18.66 1.10 -1.31
C ASN A 70 17.60 2.19 -1.54
N THR A 71 17.78 3.33 -0.87
CA THR A 71 16.90 4.50 -0.95
C THR A 71 16.73 5.01 -2.38
N GLY A 72 17.75 4.87 -3.24
CA GLY A 72 17.67 5.28 -4.65
C GLY A 72 16.59 4.55 -5.44
N ALA A 73 16.46 3.24 -5.24
CA ALA A 73 15.42 2.44 -5.90
C ALA A 73 14.01 2.84 -5.41
N LEU A 74 13.87 3.09 -4.10
CA LEU A 74 12.61 3.53 -3.51
C LEU A 74 12.17 4.90 -4.03
N MET A 75 13.12 5.82 -4.28
CA MET A 75 12.80 7.12 -4.89
C MET A 75 12.38 7.00 -6.35
N HIS A 76 12.95 6.04 -7.08
CA HIS A 76 12.49 5.74 -8.43
C HIS A 76 11.05 5.21 -8.41
N ASP A 77 10.75 4.25 -7.53
CA ASP A 77 9.40 3.69 -7.38
C ASP A 77 8.38 4.76 -6.99
N PHE A 78 8.76 5.70 -6.11
CA PHE A 78 7.88 6.82 -5.76
C PHE A 78 7.51 7.66 -6.97
N LYS A 79 8.49 7.99 -7.82
CA LYS A 79 8.26 8.80 -9.03
C LYS A 79 7.38 8.08 -10.04
N SER A 80 7.50 6.76 -10.17
CA SER A 80 6.70 6.00 -11.14
C SER A 80 5.30 5.64 -10.63
N CYS A 81 5.16 5.42 -9.31
CA CYS A 81 3.95 4.82 -8.74
C CYS A 81 3.18 5.74 -7.77
N GLY A 82 3.75 6.88 -7.38
CA GLY A 82 3.18 7.79 -6.36
C GLY A 82 3.28 7.26 -4.92
N TYR A 83 4.00 6.15 -4.70
CA TYR A 83 4.17 5.55 -3.38
C TYR A 83 5.51 4.84 -3.19
N VAL A 84 5.93 4.69 -1.94
CA VAL A 84 7.06 3.85 -1.51
C VAL A 84 6.59 2.79 -0.54
N CYS A 85 6.98 1.53 -0.78
CA CYS A 85 6.81 0.45 0.20
C CYS A 85 8.00 0.45 1.18
N VAL A 86 7.78 0.89 2.42
CA VAL A 86 8.86 0.99 3.43
C VAL A 86 9.01 -0.27 4.28
N THR A 87 7.94 -1.05 4.43
CA THR A 87 8.02 -2.38 5.03
C THR A 87 7.17 -3.35 4.22
N HIS A 88 7.71 -4.53 3.95
CA HIS A 88 7.05 -5.57 3.17
C HIS A 88 6.91 -6.85 4.00
N ASN A 89 5.72 -7.44 4.00
CA ASN A 89 5.48 -8.78 4.56
C ASN A 89 5.88 -8.92 6.05
N VAL A 90 5.59 -7.90 6.87
CA VAL A 90 5.86 -7.91 8.32
C VAL A 90 4.59 -8.19 9.12
N ARG A 91 4.72 -8.48 10.42
CA ARG A 91 3.56 -8.71 11.30
C ARG A 91 2.75 -7.42 11.42
N PRO A 92 1.39 -7.49 11.45
CA PRO A 92 0.54 -6.29 11.53
C PRO A 92 0.90 -5.34 12.67
N ARG A 93 1.23 -5.87 13.86
CA ARG A 93 1.65 -5.05 15.02
C ARG A 93 2.89 -4.19 14.73
N ILE A 94 3.86 -4.73 13.97
CA ILE A 94 5.08 -4.00 13.58
C ILE A 94 4.72 -2.89 12.59
N CYS A 95 3.89 -3.17 11.58
CA CYS A 95 3.39 -2.15 10.67
C CYS A 95 2.63 -1.04 11.40
N THR A 96 1.74 -1.39 12.33
CA THR A 96 0.97 -0.39 13.10
C THR A 96 1.88 0.53 13.89
N TYR A 97 2.90 -0.02 14.56
CA TYR A 97 3.86 0.78 15.30
C TYR A 97 4.69 1.69 14.39
N ALA A 98 5.21 1.16 13.27
CA ALA A 98 5.94 1.95 12.28
C ALA A 98 5.07 3.05 11.67
N LYS A 99 3.81 2.75 11.36
CA LYS A 99 2.82 3.71 10.85
C LYS A 99 2.68 4.90 11.79
N LEU A 100 2.41 4.66 13.07
CA LEU A 100 2.24 5.72 14.06
C LEU A 100 3.49 6.60 14.20
N LYS A 101 4.68 5.99 14.14
CA LYS A 101 5.95 6.72 14.17
C LYS A 101 6.12 7.62 12.95
N ILE A 102 5.85 7.09 11.74
CA ILE A 102 5.99 7.84 10.49
C ILE A 102 4.95 8.96 10.41
N GLU A 103 3.69 8.69 10.75
CA GLU A 103 2.64 9.72 10.77
C GLU A 103 2.97 10.85 11.75
N LYS A 104 3.50 10.51 12.93
CA LYS A 104 3.99 11.51 13.88
C LYS A 104 5.15 12.32 13.31
N PHE A 105 6.13 11.67 12.67
CA PHE A 105 7.24 12.36 12.04
C PHE A 105 6.77 13.33 10.94
N ILE A 106 5.87 12.90 10.05
CA ILE A 106 5.31 13.75 9.00
C ILE A 106 4.65 14.98 9.64
N LYS A 107 3.79 14.78 10.65
CA LYS A 107 3.12 15.88 11.34
C LYS A 107 4.08 16.85 12.02
N ASP A 108 5.11 16.34 12.70
CA ASP A 108 6.00 17.15 13.52
C ASP A 108 7.11 17.83 12.71
N ARG A 109 7.52 17.25 11.57
CA ARG A 109 8.70 17.67 10.79
C ARG A 109 8.38 18.12 9.37
N LEU A 110 7.23 17.76 8.81
CA LEU A 110 6.83 18.04 7.44
C LEU A 110 5.39 18.58 7.38
N PRO A 111 5.06 19.68 8.10
CA PRO A 111 3.68 20.12 8.35
C PRO A 111 2.87 20.50 7.09
N ASP A 112 3.56 20.84 5.99
CA ASP A 112 2.93 21.20 4.71
C ASP A 112 2.98 20.07 3.67
N SER A 113 3.52 18.91 4.06
CA SER A 113 3.63 17.77 3.15
C SER A 113 2.26 17.09 2.99
N GLY A 114 1.94 16.70 1.76
CA GLY A 114 0.82 15.83 1.43
C GLY A 114 1.10 14.35 1.67
N LEU A 115 2.24 14.01 2.29
CA LEU A 115 2.61 12.64 2.60
C LEU A 115 1.66 11.99 3.61
N TYR A 116 1.31 10.74 3.37
CA TYR A 116 0.53 9.95 4.33
C TYR A 116 0.91 8.47 4.27
N CYS A 117 0.60 7.75 5.34
CA CYS A 117 0.98 6.36 5.49
C CYS A 117 -0.25 5.42 5.50
N ARG A 118 -0.20 4.34 4.72
CA ARG A 118 -1.27 3.33 4.70
C ARG A 118 -0.70 1.93 4.85
N MET A 119 -1.30 1.17 5.75
CA MET A 119 -1.01 -0.26 5.90
C MET A 119 -1.92 -1.05 4.97
N ILE A 120 -1.32 -1.93 4.17
CA ILE A 120 -2.03 -2.88 3.30
C ILE A 120 -1.87 -4.27 3.90
N LYS A 121 -3.00 -4.97 4.07
CA LYS A 121 -3.02 -6.38 4.49
C LYS A 121 -2.70 -7.26 3.29
N VAL A 122 -1.75 -8.17 3.45
CA VAL A 122 -1.38 -9.12 2.40
C VAL A 122 -2.19 -10.40 2.62
N TYR A 123 -3.17 -10.65 1.74
CA TYR A 123 -4.03 -11.84 1.82
C TYR A 123 -3.46 -12.96 0.95
N ARG A 124 -2.66 -13.85 1.56
CA ARG A 124 -2.02 -14.97 0.85
C ARG A 124 -3.02 -15.86 0.11
N LEU A 125 -4.18 -16.15 0.70
CA LEU A 125 -5.22 -16.96 0.07
C LEU A 125 -5.86 -16.29 -1.16
N PHE A 126 -5.94 -14.96 -1.18
CA PHE A 126 -6.43 -14.24 -2.35
C PHE A 126 -5.48 -14.44 -3.53
N PHE A 127 -4.18 -14.26 -3.30
CA PHE A 127 -3.17 -14.50 -4.34
C PHE A 127 -3.12 -15.95 -4.78
N MET A 128 -3.25 -16.91 -3.87
CA MET A 128 -3.32 -18.33 -4.23
C MET A 128 -4.52 -18.64 -5.13
N LYS A 129 -5.72 -18.16 -4.77
CA LYS A 129 -6.92 -18.33 -5.61
C LYS A 129 -6.75 -17.63 -6.96
N LEU A 130 -6.24 -16.41 -6.97
CA LEU A 130 -6.00 -15.67 -8.20
C LEU A 130 -5.01 -16.40 -9.10
N SER A 131 -3.92 -16.94 -8.55
CA SER A 131 -2.95 -17.72 -9.34
C SER A 131 -3.56 -18.99 -9.90
N SER A 132 -4.39 -19.71 -9.14
CA SER A 132 -5.07 -20.91 -9.64
C SER A 132 -5.97 -20.56 -10.84
N VAL A 133 -6.75 -19.49 -10.73
CA VAL A 133 -7.59 -19.00 -11.83
C VAL A 133 -6.74 -18.61 -13.04
N LEU A 134 -5.64 -17.87 -12.83
CA LEU A 134 -4.76 -17.47 -13.94
C LEU A 134 -4.10 -18.66 -14.64
N ILE A 135 -3.73 -19.72 -13.89
CA ILE A 135 -3.19 -20.95 -14.47
C ILE A 135 -4.22 -21.66 -15.35
N GLU A 136 -5.49 -21.68 -14.97
CA GLU A 136 -6.56 -22.29 -15.79
C GLU A 136 -6.79 -21.53 -17.12
N PHE A 137 -6.39 -20.26 -17.20
CA PHE A 137 -6.53 -19.44 -18.41
C PHE A 137 -5.31 -19.47 -19.35
N ILE A 138 -4.20 -20.08 -18.93
CA ILE A 138 -2.97 -20.23 -19.73
C ILE A 138 -2.98 -21.61 -20.39
#